data_AF-X1NDE2-F1
#
_entry.id   AF-X1NDE2-F1
#
_cell.length_a   1.000
_cell.length_b   1.000
_cell.length_c   1.000
_cell.angle_alpha   90.00
_cell.angle_beta   90.00
_cell.angle_gamma   90.00
#
_symmetry.space_group_name_H-M   'P 1'
#
loop_
_entity.id
_entity.type
_entity.pdbx_description
1 polymer ?
#
loop_
_entity_poly.entity_id
_entity_poly.type
_entity_poly.pdbx_seq_one_letter_code
_entity_poly.pdbx_strand_id
1 'polypeptide(L)'
;MSIIIKSEREIAVMRQAGRIVATVLDILSRQVRPGMKTKELDVIAAGEVERLGAKPSFKGYRGFPANLCVSVNDEVVHGIPGERILREGDIISLDLGASFMGFQGDAAVTVGVGEIDSQARELMETAEGALKAGIAAAHPGARLGDISAAIQNYAESRGYSVVREYTGHGIGREMHEEPQIPNFGLPGTGPVLKKGMTLALEPMVNVGDWHTRVGDDHWTV
;
A
#
# COMPACT_ATOMS: atom_id res chain seq x y z
N MET A 1 8.94 -14.10 -14.57
CA MET A 1 10.31 -13.93 -14.00
C MET A 1 10.45 -14.84 -12.78
N SER A 2 11.62 -15.00 -12.16
CA SER A 2 11.78 -15.84 -10.96
C SER A 2 11.71 -15.03 -9.67
N ILE A 3 11.15 -15.60 -8.60
CA ILE A 3 11.10 -14.97 -7.27
C ILE A 3 12.52 -14.85 -6.71
N ILE A 4 12.91 -13.64 -6.30
CA ILE A 4 14.26 -13.31 -5.83
C ILE A 4 14.36 -13.56 -4.32
N ILE A 5 15.36 -14.35 -3.92
CA ILE A 5 15.73 -14.55 -2.50
C ILE A 5 16.84 -13.58 -2.14
N LYS A 6 16.54 -12.62 -1.27
CA LYS A 6 17.49 -11.61 -0.81
C LYS A 6 18.46 -12.21 0.22
N SER A 7 19.70 -11.75 0.17
CA SER A 7 20.70 -11.99 1.21
C SER A 7 20.38 -11.19 2.48
N GLU A 8 20.97 -11.57 3.61
CA GLU A 8 20.76 -10.87 4.89
C GLU A 8 21.22 -9.40 4.82
N ARG A 9 22.26 -9.10 4.03
CA ARG A 9 22.71 -7.73 3.78
C ARG A 9 21.67 -6.91 3.02
N GLU A 10 21.08 -7.48 1.98
CA GLU A 10 20.04 -6.80 1.19
C GLU A 10 18.79 -6.56 2.04
N ILE A 11 18.37 -7.54 2.83
CA ILE A 11 17.27 -7.40 3.81
C ILE A 11 17.58 -6.29 4.82
N ALA A 12 18.83 -6.15 5.28
CA ALA A 12 19.20 -5.07 6.20
C ALA A 12 19.06 -3.68 5.57
N VAL A 13 19.38 -3.52 4.27
CA VAL A 13 19.16 -2.27 3.53
C VAL A 13 17.67 -2.01 3.34
N MET A 14 16.90 -3.02 2.92
CA MET A 14 15.44 -2.90 2.77
C MET A 14 14.75 -2.54 4.09
N ARG A 15 15.24 -3.05 5.23
CA ARG A 15 14.75 -2.64 6.55
C ARG A 15 14.93 -1.14 6.78
N GLN A 16 16.01 -0.55 6.28
CA GLN A 16 16.21 0.89 6.37
C GLN A 16 15.27 1.65 5.41
N ALA A 17 15.08 1.16 4.18
CA ALA A 17 14.11 1.74 3.24
C ALA A 17 12.68 1.75 3.84
N GLY A 18 12.24 0.62 4.40
CA GLY A 18 10.94 0.51 5.07
C GLY A 18 10.79 1.42 6.30
N ARG A 19 11.86 1.62 7.09
CA ARG A 19 11.84 2.60 8.20
C ARG A 19 11.68 4.03 7.71
N ILE A 20 12.31 4.38 6.59
CA ILE A 20 12.16 5.71 5.98
C ILE A 20 10.71 5.91 5.56
N VAL A 21 10.14 4.97 4.80
CA VAL A 21 8.72 5.02 4.38
C VAL A 21 7.80 5.16 5.60
N ALA A 22 7.94 4.29 6.61
CA ALA A 22 7.11 4.35 7.81
C ALA A 22 7.24 5.69 8.57
N THR A 23 8.44 6.26 8.63
CA THR A 23 8.67 7.57 9.26
C THR A 23 7.94 8.68 8.51
N VAL A 24 8.02 8.68 7.18
CA VAL A 24 7.35 9.70 6.36
C VAL A 24 5.83 9.55 6.43
N LEU A 25 5.30 8.32 6.38
CA LEU A 25 3.87 8.08 6.52
C LEU A 25 3.33 8.53 7.89
N ASP A 26 4.06 8.32 9.00
CA ASP A 26 3.67 8.85 10.32
C ASP A 26 3.64 10.38 10.33
N ILE A 27 4.64 11.04 9.70
CA ILE A 27 4.67 12.49 9.55
C ILE A 27 3.46 12.98 8.76
N LEU A 28 3.18 12.36 7.60
CA LEU A 28 2.05 12.74 6.75
C LEU A 28 0.73 12.56 7.48
N SER A 29 0.53 11.41 8.12
CA SER A 29 -0.68 11.08 8.89
C SER A 29 -1.01 12.13 9.95
N ARG A 30 0.00 12.68 10.63
CA ARG A 30 -0.17 13.75 11.63
C ARG A 30 -0.50 15.12 11.03
N GLN A 31 -0.22 15.32 9.75
CA GLN A 31 -0.44 16.60 9.07
C GLN A 31 -1.80 16.67 8.35
N VAL A 32 -2.41 15.52 8.06
CA VAL A 32 -3.73 15.45 7.44
C VAL A 32 -4.76 16.22 8.26
N ARG A 33 -5.44 17.16 7.60
CA ARG A 33 -6.46 18.02 8.21
C ARG A 33 -7.40 18.59 7.15
N PRO A 34 -8.64 18.96 7.53
CA PRO A 34 -9.56 19.65 6.62
C PRO A 34 -8.95 20.92 6.03
N GLY A 35 -9.26 21.21 4.76
CA GLY A 35 -8.80 22.40 4.06
C GLY A 35 -7.41 22.27 3.40
N MET A 36 -6.67 21.20 3.68
CA MET A 36 -5.38 20.92 3.04
C MET A 36 -5.58 20.40 1.61
N LYS A 37 -4.71 20.79 0.68
CA LYS A 37 -4.69 20.21 -0.67
C LYS A 37 -3.86 18.93 -0.71
N THR A 38 -4.26 17.96 -1.51
CA THR A 38 -3.51 16.70 -1.65
C THR A 38 -2.08 16.92 -2.18
N LYS A 39 -1.84 17.95 -3.01
CA LYS A 39 -0.47 18.33 -3.43
C LYS A 39 0.45 18.77 -2.28
N GLU A 40 -0.09 19.29 -1.19
CA GLU A 40 0.74 19.72 -0.05
C GLU A 40 1.38 18.50 0.60
N LEU A 41 0.63 17.38 0.69
CA LEU A 41 1.14 16.10 1.19
C LEU A 41 2.25 15.54 0.30
N ASP A 42 2.11 15.64 -1.02
CA ASP A 42 3.15 15.21 -1.97
C ASP A 42 4.47 15.98 -1.78
N VAL A 43 4.39 17.31 -1.59
CA VAL A 43 5.55 18.16 -1.34
C VAL A 43 6.24 17.79 -0.03
N ILE A 44 5.46 17.54 1.04
CA ILE A 44 5.99 17.10 2.34
C ILE A 44 6.68 15.73 2.19
N ALA A 45 6.02 14.78 1.52
CA ALA A 45 6.54 13.43 1.32
C ALA A 45 7.90 13.47 0.61
N ALA A 46 8.00 14.23 -0.50
CA ALA A 46 9.24 14.37 -1.25
C ALA A 46 10.37 14.97 -0.40
N GLY A 47 10.09 16.04 0.35
CA GLY A 47 11.07 16.69 1.22
C GLY A 47 11.57 15.79 2.35
N GLU A 48 10.67 15.05 3.01
CA GLU A 48 11.05 14.15 4.11
C GLU A 48 11.82 12.91 3.63
N VAL A 49 11.44 12.34 2.48
CA VAL A 49 12.19 11.23 1.86
C VAL A 49 13.63 11.65 1.53
N GLU A 50 13.81 12.83 0.92
CA GLU A 50 15.13 13.37 0.61
C GLU A 50 15.93 13.68 1.88
N ARG A 51 15.29 14.30 2.88
CA ARG A 51 15.92 14.60 4.19
C ARG A 51 16.45 13.33 4.88
N LEU A 52 15.79 12.20 4.68
CA LEU A 52 16.18 10.89 5.22
C LEU A 52 17.18 10.14 4.34
N GLY A 53 17.65 10.74 3.24
CA GLY A 53 18.69 10.20 2.37
C GLY A 53 18.20 9.14 1.37
N ALA A 54 16.89 9.11 1.09
CA ALA A 54 16.29 8.24 0.09
C ALA A 54 15.75 9.05 -1.10
N LYS A 55 15.23 8.35 -2.11
CA LYS A 55 14.58 8.95 -3.29
C LYS A 55 13.13 8.47 -3.40
N PRO A 56 12.16 9.35 -3.71
CA PRO A 56 10.81 8.91 -4.00
C PRO A 56 10.80 7.97 -5.19
N SER A 57 10.04 6.89 -5.10
CA SER A 57 10.08 5.84 -6.13
C SER A 57 8.98 5.96 -7.18
N PHE A 58 7.89 6.66 -6.87
CA PHE A 58 6.73 6.73 -7.75
C PHE A 58 6.88 7.77 -8.87
N LYS A 59 7.59 8.87 -8.61
CA LYS A 59 7.72 9.95 -9.61
C LYS A 59 8.48 9.48 -10.85
N GLY A 60 7.79 9.48 -11.98
CA GLY A 60 8.28 8.98 -13.26
C GLY A 60 8.10 7.47 -13.45
N TYR A 61 7.64 6.73 -12.44
CA TYR A 61 7.41 5.30 -12.54
C TYR A 61 6.28 5.02 -13.53
N ARG A 62 6.63 4.46 -14.70
CA ARG A 62 5.72 4.27 -15.85
C ARG A 62 4.96 5.54 -16.24
N GLY A 63 5.50 6.72 -15.95
CA GLY A 63 4.90 8.01 -16.25
C GLY A 63 4.05 8.63 -15.13
N PHE A 64 3.98 8.03 -13.93
CA PHE A 64 3.26 8.62 -12.79
C PHE A 64 3.88 9.99 -12.42
N PRO A 65 3.08 11.05 -12.22
CA PRO A 65 3.61 12.42 -12.16
C PRO A 65 4.05 12.87 -10.76
N ALA A 66 3.68 12.16 -9.70
CA ALA A 66 3.85 12.57 -8.30
C ALA A 66 4.76 11.63 -7.49
N ASN A 67 5.11 12.02 -6.27
CA ASN A 67 5.98 11.26 -5.37
C ASN A 67 5.19 10.35 -4.41
N LEU A 68 3.95 10.74 -4.11
CA LEU A 68 3.00 10.09 -3.22
C LEU A 68 1.71 9.79 -3.99
N CYS A 69 1.09 8.66 -3.72
CA CYS A 69 -0.30 8.41 -4.13
C CYS A 69 -1.23 8.87 -2.99
N VAL A 70 -2.26 9.66 -3.32
CA VAL A 70 -3.26 10.16 -2.37
C VAL A 70 -4.64 9.83 -2.91
N SER A 71 -5.21 8.71 -2.46
CA SER A 71 -6.54 8.26 -2.86
C SER A 71 -7.57 8.65 -1.81
N VAL A 72 -8.59 9.41 -2.20
CA VAL A 72 -9.62 9.94 -1.29
C VAL A 72 -10.94 9.19 -1.52
N ASN A 73 -11.55 8.69 -0.44
CA ASN A 73 -12.86 8.05 -0.41
C ASN A 73 -13.02 6.86 -1.37
N ASP A 74 -13.67 7.06 -2.53
CA ASP A 74 -13.98 6.01 -3.51
C ASP A 74 -12.80 5.66 -4.42
N GLU A 75 -11.70 6.41 -4.33
CA GLU A 75 -10.46 6.07 -5.02
C GLU A 75 -9.74 4.93 -4.30
N VAL A 76 -9.57 3.80 -4.98
CA VAL A 76 -8.98 2.57 -4.45
C VAL A 76 -7.47 2.72 -4.29
N VAL A 77 -6.78 3.13 -5.37
CA VAL A 77 -5.31 3.27 -5.44
C VAL A 77 -4.91 4.32 -6.47
N HIS A 78 -3.64 4.74 -6.42
CA HIS A 78 -2.98 5.59 -7.43
C HIS A 78 -3.61 6.98 -7.64
N GLY A 79 -4.35 7.51 -6.66
CA GLY A 79 -4.85 8.88 -6.72
C GLY A 79 -3.71 9.88 -6.92
N ILE A 80 -3.78 10.70 -7.96
CA ILE A 80 -2.75 11.70 -8.25
C ILE A 80 -2.97 12.93 -7.35
N PRO A 81 -2.02 13.30 -6.47
CA PRO A 81 -2.15 14.49 -5.65
C PRO A 81 -2.17 15.77 -6.51
N GLY A 82 -3.02 16.73 -6.13
CA GLY A 82 -3.28 17.93 -6.91
C GLY A 82 -4.00 19.02 -6.12
N GLU A 83 -4.92 19.74 -6.77
CA GLU A 83 -5.65 20.87 -6.16
C GLU A 83 -6.86 20.44 -5.30
N ARG A 84 -7.16 19.13 -5.21
CA ARG A 84 -8.27 18.61 -4.39
C ARG A 84 -8.04 18.99 -2.93
N ILE A 85 -9.05 19.61 -2.33
CA ILE A 85 -9.06 20.02 -0.92
C ILE A 85 -9.75 18.94 -0.10
N LEU A 86 -9.06 18.46 0.94
CA LEU A 86 -9.57 17.49 1.90
C LEU A 86 -10.68 18.11 2.76
N ARG A 87 -11.72 17.32 3.03
CA ARG A 87 -12.90 17.74 3.78
C ARG A 87 -13.03 16.95 5.07
N GLU A 88 -13.65 17.56 6.07
CA GLU A 88 -14.06 16.86 7.29
C GLU A 88 -14.88 15.61 6.94
N GLY A 89 -14.50 14.46 7.50
CA GLY A 89 -15.16 13.18 7.28
C GLY A 89 -14.61 12.36 6.11
N ASP A 90 -13.72 12.90 5.28
CA ASP A 90 -13.02 12.10 4.25
C ASP A 90 -12.13 11.04 4.92
N ILE A 91 -11.93 9.91 4.23
CA ILE A 91 -10.78 9.03 4.47
C ILE A 91 -9.82 9.13 3.30
N ILE A 92 -8.52 9.07 3.59
CA ILE A 92 -7.49 9.12 2.56
C ILE A 92 -6.46 8.02 2.76
N SER A 93 -6.14 7.33 1.68
CA SER A 93 -4.99 6.44 1.60
C SER A 93 -3.76 7.24 1.17
N LEU A 94 -2.69 7.13 1.94
CA LEU A 94 -1.38 7.69 1.67
C LEU A 94 -0.44 6.53 1.38
N ASP A 95 -0.04 6.41 0.12
CA ASP A 95 0.82 5.32 -0.36
C ASP A 95 2.15 5.89 -0.86
N LEU A 96 3.26 5.33 -0.35
CA LEU A 96 4.60 5.87 -0.48
C LEU A 96 5.66 4.77 -0.71
N GLY A 97 6.28 4.82 -1.89
CA GLY A 97 7.51 4.11 -2.19
C GLY A 97 8.76 4.97 -2.06
N ALA A 98 9.82 4.44 -1.44
CA ALA A 98 11.13 5.09 -1.38
C ALA A 98 12.30 4.14 -1.65
N SER A 99 13.29 4.61 -2.41
CA SER A 99 14.52 3.88 -2.71
C SER A 99 15.68 4.36 -1.85
N PHE A 100 16.26 3.46 -1.07
CA PHE A 100 17.45 3.69 -0.25
C PHE A 100 18.56 2.71 -0.63
N MET A 101 19.72 3.23 -1.01
CA MET A 101 20.86 2.43 -1.51
C MET A 101 20.49 1.41 -2.60
N GLY A 102 19.55 1.76 -3.48
CA GLY A 102 19.10 0.92 -4.59
C GLY A 102 18.12 -0.18 -4.20
N PHE A 103 17.52 -0.12 -3.01
CA PHE A 103 16.48 -1.01 -2.54
C PHE A 103 15.22 -0.24 -2.16
N GLN A 104 14.07 -0.81 -2.47
CA GLN A 104 12.76 -0.23 -2.27
C GLN A 104 12.23 -0.56 -0.87
N GLY A 105 11.55 0.41 -0.27
CA GLY A 105 10.52 0.21 0.73
C GLY A 105 9.21 0.76 0.17
N ASP A 106 8.11 0.15 0.58
CA ASP A 106 6.78 0.50 0.10
C ASP A 106 5.74 0.17 1.18
N ALA A 107 4.81 1.08 1.40
CA ALA A 107 3.70 0.93 2.33
C ALA A 107 2.64 2.02 2.10
N ALA A 108 1.42 1.68 2.47
CA ALA A 108 0.31 2.61 2.54
C ALA A 108 -0.33 2.63 3.93
N VAL A 109 -0.91 3.77 4.29
CA VAL A 109 -1.79 3.91 5.46
C VAL A 109 -3.03 4.69 5.07
N THR A 110 -4.18 4.30 5.62
CA THR A 110 -5.41 5.08 5.51
C THR A 110 -5.64 5.86 6.79
N VAL A 111 -6.00 7.14 6.66
CA VAL A 111 -6.29 8.03 7.79
C VAL A 111 -7.57 8.82 7.55
N GLY A 112 -8.27 9.16 8.64
CA GLY A 112 -9.42 10.05 8.60
C GLY A 112 -9.01 11.53 8.55
N VAL A 113 -9.79 12.34 7.84
CA VAL A 113 -9.66 13.80 7.82
C VAL A 113 -10.64 14.38 8.85
N GLY A 114 -10.14 14.72 10.04
CA GLY A 114 -11.00 15.11 11.15
C GLY A 114 -11.79 13.93 11.71
N GLU A 115 -13.04 14.15 12.09
CA GLU A 115 -13.95 13.12 12.57
C GLU A 115 -14.61 12.37 11.40
N ILE A 116 -14.42 11.06 11.35
CA ILE A 116 -15.01 10.17 10.34
C ILE A 116 -16.22 9.41 10.91
N ASP A 117 -17.13 9.00 10.03
CA ASP A 117 -18.28 8.20 10.42
C ASP A 117 -17.91 6.76 10.80
N SER A 118 -18.89 6.01 11.32
CA SER A 118 -18.67 4.63 11.76
C SER A 118 -18.36 3.68 10.60
N GLN A 119 -18.94 3.88 9.42
CA GLN A 119 -18.71 2.99 8.28
C GLN A 119 -17.28 3.14 7.75
N ALA A 120 -16.78 4.37 7.65
CA ALA A 120 -15.40 4.67 7.30
C ALA A 120 -14.42 4.08 8.31
N ARG A 121 -14.71 4.20 9.61
CA ARG A 121 -13.90 3.58 10.68
C ARG A 121 -13.87 2.06 10.56
N GLU A 122 -15.03 1.42 10.41
CA GLU A 122 -15.15 -0.04 10.27
C GLU A 122 -14.45 -0.56 9.01
N LEU A 123 -14.49 0.20 7.91
CA LEU A 123 -13.77 -0.11 6.67
C LEU A 123 -12.25 -0.11 6.91
N MET A 124 -11.72 0.94 7.53
CA MET A 124 -10.30 1.07 7.85
C MET A 124 -9.82 -0.04 8.79
N GLU A 125 -10.59 -0.33 9.85
CA GLU A 125 -10.30 -1.43 10.78
C GLU A 125 -10.32 -2.80 10.08
N THR A 126 -11.23 -2.98 9.12
CA THR A 126 -11.32 -4.21 8.33
C THR A 126 -10.11 -4.38 7.42
N ALA A 127 -9.69 -3.33 6.71
CA ALA A 127 -8.50 -3.36 5.84
C ALA A 127 -7.23 -3.64 6.65
N GLU A 128 -7.04 -2.96 7.79
CA GLU A 128 -5.90 -3.20 8.68
C GLU A 128 -5.90 -4.62 9.25
N GLY A 129 -7.07 -5.13 9.66
CA GLY A 129 -7.23 -6.48 10.15
C GLY A 129 -6.95 -7.54 9.07
N ALA A 130 -7.36 -7.30 7.83
CA ALA A 130 -7.07 -8.17 6.69
C ALA A 130 -5.56 -8.22 6.40
N LEU A 131 -4.88 -7.07 6.42
CA LEU A 131 -3.43 -6.99 6.30
C LEU A 131 -2.74 -7.81 7.39
N LYS A 132 -3.15 -7.64 8.66
CA LYS A 132 -2.62 -8.41 9.80
C LYS A 132 -2.83 -9.91 9.63
N ALA A 133 -3.99 -10.33 9.14
CA ALA A 133 -4.27 -11.74 8.86
C ALA A 133 -3.35 -12.31 7.78
N GLY A 134 -3.14 -11.56 6.68
CA GLY A 134 -2.18 -11.92 5.63
C GLY A 134 -0.75 -12.05 6.14
N ILE A 135 -0.28 -11.07 6.94
CA ILE A 135 1.05 -11.10 7.56
C ILE A 135 1.21 -12.32 8.47
N ALA A 136 0.18 -12.66 9.27
CA ALA A 136 0.23 -13.82 10.16
C ALA A 136 0.32 -15.16 9.40
N ALA A 137 -0.28 -15.24 8.20
CA ALA A 137 -0.17 -16.40 7.32
C ALA A 137 1.18 -16.48 6.57
N ALA A 138 1.94 -15.38 6.51
CA ALA A 138 3.20 -15.29 5.78
C ALA A 138 4.39 -15.86 6.58
N HIS A 139 4.51 -17.19 6.64
CA HIS A 139 5.65 -17.86 7.27
C HIS A 139 6.39 -18.81 6.33
N PRO A 140 7.68 -19.16 6.61
CA PRO A 140 8.40 -20.13 5.80
C PRO A 140 7.65 -21.46 5.70
N GLY A 141 7.53 -21.99 4.49
CA GLY A 141 6.80 -23.23 4.20
C GLY A 141 5.30 -23.05 3.93
N ALA A 142 4.70 -21.91 4.31
CA ALA A 142 3.36 -21.54 3.82
C ALA A 142 3.39 -21.31 2.31
N ARG A 143 2.23 -21.25 1.69
CA ARG A 143 2.08 -20.89 0.28
C ARG A 143 1.44 -19.53 0.15
N LEU A 144 1.72 -18.86 -0.97
CA LEU A 144 1.18 -17.53 -1.25
C LEU A 144 -0.36 -17.49 -1.17
N GLY A 145 -1.04 -18.53 -1.65
CA GLY A 145 -2.50 -18.63 -1.55
C GLY A 145 -3.04 -18.67 -0.11
N ASP A 146 -2.22 -19.05 0.87
CA ASP A 146 -2.60 -18.99 2.29
C ASP A 146 -2.70 -17.53 2.76
N ILE A 147 -1.80 -16.65 2.28
CA ILE A 147 -1.86 -15.20 2.54
C ILE A 147 -3.13 -14.62 1.90
N SER A 148 -3.32 -14.90 0.60
CA SER A 148 -4.46 -14.40 -0.17
C SER A 148 -5.80 -14.80 0.43
N ALA A 149 -5.93 -16.08 0.83
CA ALA A 149 -7.14 -16.58 1.47
C ALA A 149 -7.36 -15.97 2.86
N ALA A 150 -6.30 -15.75 3.65
CA ALA A 150 -6.41 -15.12 4.96
C ALA A 150 -6.92 -13.68 4.86
N ILE A 151 -6.40 -12.89 3.91
CA ILE A 151 -6.86 -11.54 3.61
C ILE A 151 -8.34 -11.55 3.23
N GLN A 152 -8.71 -12.36 2.23
CA GLN A 152 -10.07 -12.45 1.72
C GLN A 152 -11.08 -12.84 2.79
N ASN A 153 -10.80 -13.95 3.50
CA ASN A 153 -11.71 -14.46 4.52
C ASN A 153 -11.92 -13.42 5.64
N TYR A 154 -10.87 -12.68 6.02
CA TYR A 154 -11.01 -11.65 7.05
C TYR A 154 -11.94 -10.52 6.61
N ALA A 155 -11.70 -9.95 5.42
CA ALA A 155 -12.50 -8.84 4.90
C ALA A 155 -13.96 -9.27 4.60
N GLU A 156 -14.14 -10.39 3.90
CA GLU A 156 -15.47 -10.87 3.50
C GLU A 156 -16.31 -11.33 4.70
N SER A 157 -15.68 -11.89 5.76
CA SER A 157 -16.40 -12.23 7.00
C SER A 157 -16.99 -11.02 7.73
N ARG A 158 -16.52 -9.81 7.40
CA ARG A 158 -16.99 -8.54 7.97
C ARG A 158 -17.94 -7.79 7.03
N GLY A 159 -18.33 -8.39 5.91
CA GLY A 159 -19.27 -7.81 4.95
C GLY A 159 -18.66 -6.83 3.96
N TYR A 160 -17.33 -6.82 3.82
CA TYR A 160 -16.62 -6.01 2.83
C TYR A 160 -16.10 -6.88 1.69
N SER A 161 -15.87 -6.29 0.51
CA SER A 161 -15.28 -6.98 -0.63
C SER A 161 -13.81 -6.62 -0.80
N VAL A 162 -13.09 -7.43 -1.58
CA VAL A 162 -11.67 -7.26 -1.85
C VAL A 162 -11.45 -7.09 -3.35
N VAL A 163 -10.75 -6.01 -3.73
CA VAL A 163 -10.42 -5.69 -5.12
C VAL A 163 -9.59 -6.81 -5.76
N ARG A 164 -9.86 -7.10 -7.04
CA ARG A 164 -9.27 -8.26 -7.74
C ARG A 164 -8.30 -7.90 -8.85
N GLU A 165 -8.41 -6.69 -9.39
CA GLU A 165 -7.60 -6.19 -10.50
C GLU A 165 -6.23 -5.67 -10.05
N TYR A 166 -6.06 -5.43 -8.75
CA TYR A 166 -4.84 -4.93 -8.12
C TYR A 166 -4.40 -5.87 -7.00
N THR A 167 -3.10 -6.06 -6.87
CA THR A 167 -2.51 -7.11 -6.03
C THR A 167 -1.22 -6.62 -5.42
N GLY A 168 -0.84 -7.21 -4.28
CA GLY A 168 0.52 -7.08 -3.78
C GLY A 168 1.56 -7.66 -4.73
N HIS A 169 2.82 -7.45 -4.38
CA HIS A 169 3.93 -7.83 -5.24
C HIS A 169 5.17 -8.25 -4.44
N GLY A 170 6.10 -8.94 -5.10
CA GLY A 170 7.47 -8.99 -4.65
C GLY A 170 8.06 -7.59 -4.70
N ILE A 171 8.95 -7.27 -3.76
CA ILE A 171 9.62 -5.96 -3.72
C ILE A 171 11.09 -6.15 -3.39
N GLY A 172 11.97 -5.32 -3.93
CA GLY A 172 13.40 -5.50 -3.71
C GLY A 172 14.24 -4.38 -4.30
N ARG A 173 14.93 -4.68 -5.39
CA ARG A 173 15.67 -3.68 -6.17
C ARG A 173 14.70 -2.90 -7.05
N GLU A 174 13.76 -3.62 -7.64
CA GLU A 174 12.65 -3.05 -8.39
C GLU A 174 11.46 -2.81 -7.47
N MET A 175 10.61 -1.84 -7.84
CA MET A 175 9.37 -1.54 -7.12
C MET A 175 8.45 -2.76 -7.14
N HIS A 176 8.21 -3.30 -8.34
CA HIS A 176 7.39 -4.47 -8.55
C HIS A 176 8.26 -5.63 -9.06
N GLU A 177 8.40 -6.67 -8.24
CA GLU A 177 9.04 -7.95 -8.54
C GLU A 177 8.03 -9.10 -8.42
N GLU A 178 8.39 -10.28 -8.89
CA GLU A 178 7.60 -11.49 -8.65
C GLU A 178 7.69 -11.93 -7.17
N PRO A 179 6.65 -12.57 -6.62
CA PRO A 179 5.37 -12.91 -7.26
C PRO A 179 4.33 -11.78 -7.14
N GLN A 180 3.31 -11.78 -7.99
CA GLN A 180 2.05 -11.11 -7.65
C GLN A 180 1.36 -11.82 -6.48
N ILE A 181 0.74 -11.05 -5.60
CA ILE A 181 0.12 -11.52 -4.36
C ILE A 181 -1.34 -11.03 -4.35
N PRO A 182 -2.26 -11.77 -4.99
CA PRO A 182 -3.67 -11.41 -4.96
C PRO A 182 -4.19 -11.31 -3.53
N ASN A 183 -5.11 -10.38 -3.29
CA ASN A 183 -5.78 -10.25 -2.00
C ASN A 183 -6.93 -11.26 -1.82
N PHE A 184 -7.08 -12.18 -2.79
CA PHE A 184 -8.09 -13.24 -2.85
C PHE A 184 -7.49 -14.53 -3.38
N GLY A 185 -8.00 -15.68 -2.94
CA GLY A 185 -7.46 -16.95 -3.41
C GLY A 185 -7.81 -18.16 -2.56
N LEU A 186 -7.23 -19.30 -2.93
CA LEU A 186 -7.45 -20.58 -2.26
C LEU A 186 -6.22 -20.95 -1.41
N PRO A 187 -6.43 -21.42 -0.16
CA PRO A 187 -5.35 -21.96 0.66
C PRO A 187 -4.59 -23.08 -0.06
N GLY A 188 -3.29 -23.21 0.23
CA GLY A 188 -2.45 -24.27 -0.32
C GLY A 188 -2.05 -24.09 -1.78
N THR A 189 -2.33 -22.94 -2.40
CA THR A 189 -2.01 -22.66 -3.81
C THR A 189 -0.85 -21.67 -3.98
N GLY A 190 -0.25 -21.61 -5.18
CA GLY A 190 0.84 -20.68 -5.48
C GLY A 190 2.21 -21.11 -4.93
N PRO A 191 3.24 -20.23 -5.07
CA PRO A 191 4.61 -20.53 -4.66
C PRO A 191 4.73 -20.72 -3.14
N VAL A 192 5.68 -21.57 -2.75
CA VAL A 192 6.05 -21.77 -1.34
C VAL A 192 6.93 -20.62 -0.87
N LEU A 193 6.56 -20.01 0.25
CA LEU A 193 7.29 -18.92 0.89
C LEU A 193 8.61 -19.43 1.47
N LYS A 194 9.69 -18.70 1.21
CA LYS A 194 11.05 -19.02 1.66
C LYS A 194 11.65 -17.83 2.41
N LYS A 195 12.51 -18.11 3.40
CA LYS A 195 13.33 -17.09 4.06
C LYS A 195 14.06 -16.27 2.99
N GLY A 196 14.02 -14.94 3.11
CA GLY A 196 14.64 -14.01 2.17
C GLY A 196 13.73 -13.52 1.04
N MET A 197 12.52 -14.06 0.91
CA MET A 197 11.47 -13.38 0.12
C MET A 197 11.05 -12.09 0.83
N THR A 198 10.76 -11.06 0.05
CA THR A 198 10.24 -9.77 0.53
C THR A 198 9.05 -9.39 -0.34
N LEU A 199 7.96 -9.08 0.33
CA LEU A 199 6.62 -9.00 -0.25
C LEU A 199 5.94 -7.73 0.27
N ALA A 200 5.28 -6.99 -0.62
CA ALA A 200 4.32 -5.96 -0.27
C ALA A 200 2.92 -6.60 -0.25
N LEU A 201 2.25 -6.54 0.90
CA LEU A 201 0.86 -6.99 1.06
C LEU A 201 0.00 -5.74 1.18
N GLU A 202 -0.96 -5.58 0.28
CA GLU A 202 -1.72 -4.34 0.08
C GLU A 202 -3.21 -4.65 -0.13
N PRO A 203 -3.91 -5.12 0.91
CA PRO A 203 -5.33 -5.40 0.79
C PRO A 203 -6.12 -4.11 0.53
N MET A 204 -6.78 -4.07 -0.63
CA MET A 204 -7.72 -3.04 -1.03
C MET A 204 -9.14 -3.55 -0.78
N VAL A 205 -9.85 -2.89 0.12
CA VAL A 205 -11.14 -3.34 0.65
C VAL A 205 -12.21 -2.30 0.31
N ASN A 206 -13.38 -2.76 -0.15
CA ASN A 206 -14.50 -1.91 -0.55
C ASN A 206 -15.74 -2.18 0.31
N VAL A 207 -16.53 -1.13 0.58
CA VAL A 207 -17.88 -1.25 1.16
C VAL A 207 -18.82 -1.97 0.19
N GLY A 208 -18.70 -1.66 -1.10
CA GLY A 208 -19.53 -2.23 -2.16
C GLY A 208 -18.93 -3.48 -2.77
N ASP A 209 -19.04 -3.59 -4.09
CA ASP A 209 -18.48 -4.71 -4.85
C ASP A 209 -16.97 -4.50 -5.14
N TRP A 210 -16.31 -5.57 -5.60
CA TRP A 210 -14.85 -5.59 -5.84
C TRP A 210 -14.43 -4.91 -7.16
N HIS A 211 -15.37 -4.67 -8.06
CA HIS A 211 -15.10 -4.12 -9.39
C HIS A 211 -14.49 -2.71 -9.31
N THR A 212 -13.54 -2.44 -10.19
CA THR A 212 -12.85 -1.15 -10.28
C THR A 212 -12.98 -0.53 -11.68
N ARG A 213 -12.69 0.77 -11.79
CA ARG A 213 -12.63 1.47 -13.08
C ARG A 213 -11.53 2.52 -13.05
N VAL A 214 -10.58 2.42 -13.97
CA VAL A 214 -9.55 3.46 -14.14
C VAL A 214 -10.20 4.78 -14.60
N GLY A 215 -9.84 5.87 -13.91
CA GLY A 215 -10.27 7.22 -14.20
C GLY A 215 -9.64 7.81 -15.46
N ASP A 216 -10.09 9.02 -15.81
CA ASP A 216 -9.69 9.71 -17.05
C ASP A 216 -8.21 10.15 -17.04
N ASP A 217 -7.58 10.22 -15.87
CA ASP A 217 -6.16 10.53 -15.72
C ASP A 217 -5.23 9.31 -15.97
N HIS A 218 -5.83 8.15 -16.28
CA HIS A 218 -5.17 6.87 -16.54
C HIS A 218 -4.42 6.25 -15.35
N TRP A 219 -4.61 6.79 -14.14
CA TRP A 219 -3.93 6.32 -12.93
C TRP A 219 -4.90 6.01 -11.81
N THR A 220 -5.72 6.99 -11.43
CA THR A 220 -6.66 6.88 -10.32
C THR A 220 -7.64 5.74 -10.62
N VAL A 221 -7.88 4.89 -9.62
CA VAL A 221 -8.74 3.69 -9.70
C VAL A 221 -9.93 3.87 -8.81
#